data_AF-A0A942HTU6-F1
#
_entry.id   AF-A0A942HTU6-F1
#
_cell.length_a   1.000
_cell.length_b   1.000
_cell.length_c   1.000
_cell.angle_alpha   90.00
_cell.angle_beta   90.00
_cell.angle_gamma   90.00
#
_symmetry.space_group_name_H-M   'P 1'
#
loop_
_entity.id
_entity.type
_entity.pdbx_description
1 polymer ?
#
loop_
_entity_poly.entity_id
_entity_poly.type
_entity_poly.pdbx_seq_one_letter_code
_entity_poly.pdbx_strand_id
1 'polypeptide(L)'
;MSLNKSIYDFHLLAEGWLSTPPYDDGAAAPQAPADSVASIRMTEFSSDDKPDIWFKAEILTRGKYSDATTLIEKYGLPNAILVNCHAQKEQLWAQLLGS
;
A
#
# COMPACT_ATOMS: atom_id res chain seq x y z
N MET A 1 -24.05 12.30 4.46
CA MET A 1 -22.84 12.21 3.62
C MET A 1 -22.08 10.99 4.09
N SER A 2 -22.04 9.95 3.26
CA SER A 2 -21.30 8.73 3.54
C SER A 2 -19.98 8.79 2.79
N LEU A 3 -18.88 8.70 3.53
CA LEU A 3 -17.55 8.54 2.94
C LEU A 3 -17.32 7.04 2.75
N ASN A 4 -17.23 6.61 1.51
CA ASN A 4 -16.91 5.24 1.16
C ASN A 4 -15.40 5.08 1.13
N LYS A 5 -14.93 3.92 1.60
CA LYS A 5 -13.50 3.59 1.65
C LYS A 5 -13.28 2.20 1.08
N SER A 6 -12.54 2.13 -0.02
CA SER A 6 -12.05 0.88 -0.60
C SER A 6 -10.58 0.72 -0.29
N ILE A 7 -10.20 -0.41 0.30
CA ILE A 7 -8.85 -0.68 0.79
C ILE A 7 -8.18 -1.73 -0.07
N TYR A 8 -6.93 -1.48 -0.44
CA TYR A 8 -6.08 -2.37 -1.22
C TYR A 8 -4.74 -2.55 -0.49
N ASP A 9 -4.42 -3.79 -0.08
CA ASP A 9 -3.12 -4.08 0.54
C ASP A 9 -2.17 -4.67 -0.50
N PHE A 10 -0.94 -4.16 -0.51
CA PHE A 10 0.19 -4.63 -1.30
C PHE A 10 1.22 -5.25 -0.38
N HIS A 11 1.61 -6.50 -0.63
CA HIS A 11 2.59 -7.24 0.15
C HIS A 11 3.82 -7.54 -0.71
N LEU A 12 5.00 -7.18 -0.24
CA LEU A 12 6.26 -7.45 -0.91
C LEU A 12 6.74 -8.84 -0.52
N LEU A 13 6.84 -9.72 -1.52
CA LEU A 13 7.39 -11.07 -1.43
C LEU A 13 8.74 -11.12 -2.16
N ALA A 14 9.43 -12.25 -2.09
CA ALA A 14 10.71 -12.46 -2.80
C ALA A 14 10.60 -12.28 -4.32
N GLU A 15 9.41 -12.56 -4.88
CA GLU A 15 9.12 -12.54 -6.32
C GLU A 15 8.50 -11.22 -6.81
N GLY A 16 8.04 -10.35 -5.91
CA GLY A 16 7.48 -9.04 -6.23
C GLY A 16 6.32 -8.64 -5.32
N TRP A 17 5.53 -7.66 -5.78
CA TRP A 17 4.36 -7.17 -5.06
C TRP A 17 3.13 -8.03 -5.36
N LEU A 18 2.53 -8.57 -4.31
CA LEU A 18 1.21 -9.20 -4.34
C LEU A 18 0.15 -8.17 -3.91
N SER A 19 -0.89 -7.98 -4.71
CA SER A 19 -2.05 -7.17 -4.32
C SER A 19 -3.19 -8.05 -3.82
N THR A 20 -3.82 -7.63 -2.73
CA THR A 20 -5.08 -8.22 -2.28
C THR A 20 -6.27 -7.61 -3.03
N PRO A 21 -7.38 -8.35 -3.20
CA PRO A 21 -8.62 -7.78 -3.71
C PRO A 21 -9.10 -6.64 -2.81
N PRO A 22 -9.82 -5.63 -3.37
CA PRO A 22 -10.38 -4.55 -2.57
C PRO A 22 -11.33 -5.06 -1.50
N TYR A 23 -11.32 -4.40 -0.35
CA TYR A 23 -12.26 -4.65 0.74
C TYR A 23 -12.66 -3.36 1.47
N ASP A 24 -13.81 -3.39 2.12
CA ASP A 24 -14.39 -2.22 2.79
C ASP A 24 -13.74 -1.94 4.15
N ASP A 25 -13.76 -0.67 4.56
CA ASP A 25 -13.41 -0.24 5.92
C ASP A 25 -14.42 -0.80 6.94
N GLY A 26 -14.02 -1.87 7.64
CA GLY A 26 -14.88 -2.62 8.58
C GLY A 26 -14.95 -4.12 8.27
N ALA A 27 -14.54 -4.53 7.06
CA ALA A 27 -14.30 -5.94 6.76
C ALA A 27 -13.00 -6.42 7.43
N ALA A 28 -12.91 -7.72 7.70
CA ALA A 28 -11.67 -8.31 8.20
C ALA A 28 -10.57 -8.13 7.15
N ALA A 29 -9.48 -7.44 7.51
CA ALA A 29 -8.37 -7.23 6.61
C ALA A 29 -7.77 -8.59 6.20
N PRO A 30 -7.49 -8.81 4.90
CA PRO A 30 -6.74 -9.98 4.45
C PRO A 30 -5.45 -10.09 5.24
N GLN A 31 -5.17 -11.30 5.73
CA GLN A 31 -3.94 -11.53 6.47
C GLN A 31 -2.76 -11.50 5.50
N ALA A 32 -1.74 -10.69 5.81
CA ALA A 32 -0.53 -10.64 5.03
C ALA A 32 0.10 -12.05 4.92
N PRO A 33 0.63 -12.44 3.74
CA PRO A 33 1.39 -13.66 3.60
C PRO A 33 2.53 -13.74 4.63
N ALA A 34 2.81 -14.93 5.14
CA ALA A 34 3.78 -15.13 6.22
C ALA A 34 5.22 -14.76 5.81
N ASP A 35 5.51 -14.83 4.51
CA ASP A 35 6.76 -14.47 3.86
C ASP A 35 6.81 -13.01 3.40
N SER A 36 5.78 -12.22 3.70
CA SER A 36 5.76 -10.78 3.39
C SER A 36 6.84 -10.03 4.15
N VAL A 37 7.72 -9.37 3.41
CA VAL A 37 8.80 -8.54 3.96
C VAL A 37 8.43 -7.07 4.04
N ALA A 38 7.33 -6.62 3.42
CA ALA A 38 6.79 -5.28 3.59
C ALA A 38 5.32 -5.27 3.18
N SER A 39 4.50 -4.43 3.80
CA SER A 39 3.11 -4.26 3.38
C SER A 39 2.75 -2.78 3.33
N ILE A 40 2.08 -2.37 2.27
CA ILE A 40 1.56 -1.02 2.08
C ILE A 40 0.07 -1.10 1.81
N ARG A 41 -0.71 -0.36 2.57
CA ARG A 41 -2.14 -0.17 2.36
C ARG A 41 -2.38 1.05 1.50
N MET A 42 -3.22 0.92 0.50
CA MET A 42 -3.79 2.04 -0.23
C MET A 42 -5.28 2.12 0.09
N THR A 43 -5.74 3.30 0.51
CA THR A 43 -7.14 3.58 0.77
C THR A 43 -7.62 4.58 -0.27
N GLU A 44 -8.61 4.16 -1.04
CA GLU A 44 -9.41 5.00 -1.91
C GLU A 44 -10.57 5.57 -1.11
N PHE A 45 -10.70 6.89 -1.14
CA PHE A 45 -11.81 7.61 -0.53
C PHE A 45 -12.71 8.16 -1.64
N SER A 46 -13.99 7.85 -1.55
CA SER A 46 -15.01 8.36 -2.45
C SER A 46 -16.24 8.82 -1.65
N SER A 47 -17.00 9.76 -2.22
CA SER A 47 -18.20 10.32 -1.59
C SER A 47 -19.35 10.21 -2.57
N ASP A 48 -20.51 9.74 -2.11
CA ASP A 48 -21.71 9.69 -2.96
C ASP A 48 -22.20 11.10 -3.37
N ASP A 49 -21.85 12.10 -2.55
CA ASP A 49 -22.28 13.50 -2.73
C ASP A 49 -21.31 14.34 -3.58
N LYS A 50 -20.07 13.86 -3.83
CA LYS A 50 -19.05 14.58 -4.60
C LYS A 50 -18.25 13.62 -5.48
N PRO A 51 -17.99 13.95 -6.75
CA PRO A 51 -17.24 13.08 -7.66
C PRO A 51 -15.73 12.99 -7.34
N ASP A 52 -15.27 13.62 -6.25
CA ASP A 52 -13.86 13.64 -5.89
C ASP A 52 -13.45 12.28 -5.30
N ILE A 53 -12.56 11.59 -6.00
CA ILE A 53 -11.89 10.39 -5.52
C ILE A 53 -10.45 10.78 -5.18
N TRP A 54 -9.99 10.41 -3.99
CA TRP A 54 -8.59 10.58 -3.61
C TRP A 54 -8.03 9.34 -2.94
N PHE A 55 -6.71 9.18 -3.04
CA PHE A 55 -6.01 8.02 -2.55
C PHE A 55 -5.02 8.41 -1.46
N LYS A 56 -4.86 7.53 -0.48
CA LYS A 56 -3.82 7.62 0.56
C LYS A 56 -3.09 6.29 0.63
N ALA A 57 -1.78 6.31 0.70
CA ALA A 57 -0.97 5.12 0.95
C ALA A 57 -0.31 5.18 2.34
N GLU A 58 -0.25 4.05 3.04
CA GLU A 58 0.23 3.89 4.41
C GLU A 58 1.02 2.59 4.53
N ILE A 59 2.21 2.63 5.14
CA ILE A 59 3.02 1.43 5.38
C ILE A 59 2.46 0.71 6.61
N LEU A 60 2.07 -0.55 6.45
CA LEU A 60 1.53 -1.38 7.54
C LEU A 60 2.63 -2.15 8.26
N THR A 61 3.51 -2.80 7.50
CA THR A 61 4.57 -3.64 8.03
C THR A 61 5.86 -3.41 7.25
N ARG A 62 6.98 -3.47 7.97
CA ARG A 62 8.32 -3.42 7.40
C ARG A 62 9.13 -4.57 7.98
N GLY A 63 9.63 -5.43 7.11
CA GLY A 63 10.48 -6.56 7.43
C GLY A 63 11.91 -6.11 7.74
N LYS A 64 12.79 -7.09 8.01
CA LYS A 64 14.19 -6.80 8.38
C LYS A 64 14.89 -6.04 7.24
N TYR A 65 15.67 -5.04 7.64
CA TYR A 65 16.27 -4.04 6.77
C TYR A 65 17.06 -4.59 5.58
N SER A 66 17.82 -5.67 5.74
CA SER A 66 18.65 -6.22 4.65
C SER A 66 17.81 -6.72 3.48
N ASP A 67 16.77 -7.51 3.77
CA ASP A 67 16.05 -8.25 2.73
C ASP A 67 14.96 -7.37 2.10
N ALA A 68 14.29 -6.56 2.93
CA ALA A 68 13.28 -5.62 2.46
C ALA A 68 13.89 -4.55 1.56
N THR A 69 15.03 -3.96 1.93
CA THR A 69 15.66 -2.88 1.15
C THR A 69 16.03 -3.34 -0.26
N THR A 70 16.72 -4.47 -0.39
CA THR A 70 17.09 -5.01 -1.70
C THR A 70 15.87 -5.31 -2.57
N LEU A 71 14.80 -5.83 -1.99
CA LEU A 71 13.56 -6.12 -2.73
C LEU A 71 12.81 -4.83 -3.12
N ILE A 72 12.77 -3.82 -2.25
CA ILE A 72 12.16 -2.51 -2.55
C ILE A 72 12.93 -1.81 -3.67
N GLU A 73 14.27 -1.81 -3.62
CA GLU A 73 15.10 -1.23 -4.68
C GLU A 73 14.92 -1.96 -6.02
N LYS A 74 14.77 -3.30 -5.98
CA LYS A 74 14.55 -4.13 -7.18
C LYS A 74 13.17 -3.92 -7.80
N TYR A 75 12.11 -3.94 -6.99
CA TYR A 75 10.72 -3.95 -7.47
C TYR A 75 10.04 -2.58 -7.47
N GLY A 76 10.62 -1.58 -6.81
CA GLY A 76 10.02 -0.28 -6.67
C GLY A 76 8.79 -0.27 -5.75
N LEU A 77 7.99 0.81 -5.83
CA LEU A 77 6.67 0.87 -5.22
C LEU A 77 5.64 0.21 -6.15
N PRO A 78 4.53 -0.32 -5.62
CA PRO A 78 3.41 -0.78 -6.42
C PRO A 78 2.95 0.28 -7.42
N ASN A 79 2.68 -0.14 -8.67
CA ASN A 79 2.27 0.78 -9.74
C ASN A 79 1.03 1.62 -9.37
N ALA A 80 0.08 1.03 -8.62
CA ALA A 80 -1.10 1.75 -8.14
C ALA A 80 -0.74 2.97 -7.26
N ILE A 81 0.26 2.82 -6.38
CA ILE A 81 0.77 3.92 -5.54
C ILE A 81 1.50 4.95 -6.41
N LEU A 82 2.26 4.48 -7.41
CA LEU A 82 2.95 5.36 -8.34
C LEU A 82 1.98 6.22 -9.19
N VAL A 83 0.80 5.71 -9.53
CA VAL A 83 -0.18 6.46 -10.32
C VAL A 83 -1.03 7.36 -9.42
N ASN A 84 -1.51 6.84 -8.29
CA ASN A 84 -2.56 7.49 -7.51
C ASN A 84 -2.06 8.32 -6.32
N CYS A 85 -0.87 8.03 -5.79
CA CYS A 85 -0.34 8.67 -4.59
C CYS A 85 0.91 9.51 -4.89
N HIS A 86 0.89 10.32 -5.95
CA HIS A 86 2.10 10.98 -6.46
C HIS A 86 2.82 11.85 -5.44
N ALA A 87 2.07 12.63 -4.66
CA ALA A 87 2.63 13.48 -3.62
C ALA A 87 3.27 12.70 -2.44
N GLN A 88 2.92 11.41 -2.28
CA GLN A 88 3.38 10.58 -1.17
C GLN A 88 4.54 9.65 -1.56
N LYS A 89 4.90 9.56 -2.85
CA LYS A 89 5.92 8.61 -3.35
C LYS A 89 7.24 8.73 -2.62
N GLU A 90 7.81 9.94 -2.58
CA GLU A 90 9.13 10.18 -1.97
C GLU A 90 9.12 9.88 -0.47
N GLN A 91 8.03 10.25 0.21
CA GLN A 91 7.85 9.97 1.63
C GLN A 91 7.75 8.47 1.90
N LEU A 92 6.98 7.73 1.10
CA LEU A 92 6.84 6.27 1.23
C LEU A 92 8.16 5.57 0.92
N TRP A 93 8.84 6.00 -0.14
CA TRP A 93 10.15 5.51 -0.52
C TRP A 93 11.17 5.73 0.61
N ALA A 94 11.22 6.94 1.15
CA ALA A 94 12.08 7.27 2.28
C ALA A 94 11.72 6.49 3.55
N GLN A 95 10.45 6.20 3.83
CA GLN A 95 10.08 5.39 5.00
C GLN A 95 10.38 3.89 4.82
N LEU A 96 10.31 3.38 3.59
CA LEU A 96 10.62 1.99 3.27
C LEU A 96 12.14 1.73 3.27
N LEU A 97 12.92 2.63 2.68
CA LEU A 97 14.38 2.53 2.59
C LEU A 97 15.11 3.16 3.78
N GLY A 98 14.48 4.11 4.47
CA GLY A 98 15.13 4.97 5.45
C GLY A 98 15.11 4.43 6.88
N SER A 99 16.35 4.41 7.40
CA SER A 99 16.84 4.47 8.79
C SER A 99 16.37 3.40 9.78
#